data_AF-A0A2S2QPD4-F1
#
_entry.id   AF-A0A2S2QPD4-F1
#
_cell.length_a   1.000
_cell.length_b   1.000
_cell.length_c   1.000
_cell.angle_alpha   90.00
_cell.angle_beta   90.00
_cell.angle_gamma   90.00
#
_symmetry.space_group_name_H-M   'P 1'
#
loop_
_entity.id
_entity.type
_entity.pdbx_description
1 polymer ?
#
loop_
_entity_poly.entity_id
_entity_poly.type
_entity_poly.pdbx_seq_one_letter_code
_entity_poly.pdbx_strand_id
1 'polypeptide(L)'
;MNNDKNTNKVIEWLQEDEDTNISDLNSETDTESEHSNHDTESEQSGNSDSDNTHTPASNNFLNTPCYVGKDGTKWLIHKPQTTKTARQNIITKLPGVKGAAKNSKTILDCWKIFFPDNIIIYIVECTNQQLNLIRSNYTRGERDCPPTNFEEILAFFGLLYLAGVKKAQHLNTDELWSTDGTAPEFFSATMSKRRFHTLVQAIRFDDRNSRLERKKD
;
A
#
# COMPACT_ATOMS: atom_id res chain seq x y z
N MET A 1 -20.86 20.19 8.16
CA MET A 1 -21.70 19.43 7.20
C MET A 1 -20.94 18.72 6.06
N ASN A 2 -19.61 18.83 5.95
CA ASN A 2 -18.81 18.09 4.95
C ASN A 2 -17.96 16.94 5.54
N ASN A 3 -17.84 16.86 6.87
CA ASN A 3 -17.00 15.85 7.52
C ASN A 3 -17.66 14.46 7.54
N ASP A 4 -19.00 14.42 7.68
CA ASP A 4 -19.77 13.17 7.78
C ASP A 4 -19.80 12.38 6.46
N LYS A 5 -19.62 13.05 5.32
CA LYS A 5 -19.60 12.39 4.00
C LYS A 5 -18.30 11.63 3.74
N ASN A 6 -17.19 12.07 4.30
CA ASN A 6 -15.90 11.40 4.11
C ASN A 6 -15.72 10.23 5.09
N THR A 7 -16.16 10.37 6.33
CA THR A 7 -16.14 9.27 7.31
C THR A 7 -17.05 8.12 6.88
N ASN A 8 -18.25 8.40 6.39
CA ASN A 8 -19.16 7.37 5.88
C ASN A 8 -18.58 6.60 4.69
N LYS A 9 -17.75 7.24 3.87
CA LYS A 9 -17.13 6.62 2.68
C LYS A 9 -15.99 5.66 3.04
N VAL A 10 -15.26 5.96 4.13
CA VAL A 10 -14.22 5.08 4.67
C VAL A 10 -14.84 3.87 5.36
N ILE A 11 -15.94 4.05 6.07
CA ILE A 11 -16.70 2.95 6.70
C ILE A 11 -17.31 2.03 5.64
N GLU A 12 -17.86 2.60 4.55
CA GLU A 12 -18.38 1.84 3.40
C GLU A 12 -17.30 0.98 2.73
N TRP A 13 -16.05 1.47 2.64
CA TRP A 13 -14.92 0.68 2.12
C TRP A 13 -14.49 -0.46 3.05
N LEU A 14 -14.65 -0.31 4.36
CA LEU A 14 -14.27 -1.33 5.34
C LEU A 14 -15.33 -2.44 5.48
N GLN A 15 -16.60 -2.13 5.20
CA GLN A 15 -17.70 -3.09 5.29
C GLN A 15 -17.82 -4.01 4.05
N GLU A 16 -17.23 -3.65 2.90
CA GLU A 16 -17.20 -4.53 1.73
C GLU A 16 -16.22 -5.72 1.86
N ASP A 17 -15.35 -5.73 2.89
CA ASP A 17 -14.29 -6.74 3.08
C ASP A 17 -14.61 -7.80 4.17
N GLU A 18 -15.75 -7.69 4.90
CA GLU A 18 -16.08 -8.60 6.01
C GLU A 18 -16.54 -10.02 5.60
N ASP A 19 -16.73 -10.32 4.31
CA ASP A 19 -17.14 -11.65 3.85
C ASP A 19 -15.98 -12.66 3.64
N THR A 20 -14.77 -12.35 4.10
CA THR A 20 -13.63 -13.29 4.08
C THR A 20 -13.29 -13.78 5.48
N ASN A 21 -13.94 -14.87 5.87
CA ASN A 21 -13.56 -15.69 7.02
C ASN A 21 -12.17 -16.32 6.75
N ILE A 22 -11.10 -15.70 7.25
CA ILE A 22 -9.75 -16.28 7.27
C ILE A 22 -9.38 -16.51 8.73
N SER A 23 -9.71 -17.72 9.19
CA SER A 23 -9.19 -18.29 10.43
C SER A 23 -7.69 -18.60 10.27
N ASP A 24 -6.89 -18.05 11.18
CA ASP A 24 -5.56 -18.47 11.63
C ASP A 24 -4.57 -19.01 10.60
N LEU A 25 -3.46 -18.29 10.40
CA LEU A 25 -2.14 -18.89 10.17
C LEU A 25 -1.03 -17.91 10.62
N ASN A 26 -0.24 -18.40 11.59
CA ASN A 26 1.01 -17.82 12.09
C ASN A 26 1.91 -17.32 10.97
N SER A 27 2.43 -16.09 11.10
CA SER A 27 3.48 -15.56 10.24
C SER A 27 4.83 -15.69 10.93
N GLU A 28 5.56 -16.76 10.59
CA GLU A 28 7.01 -16.76 10.65
C GLU A 28 7.54 -16.11 9.37
N THR A 29 8.54 -15.25 9.55
CA THR A 29 9.24 -14.48 8.53
C THR A 29 9.98 -15.39 7.56
N ASP A 30 9.83 -15.16 6.25
CA ASP A 30 11.00 -15.20 5.38
C ASP A 30 10.81 -14.33 4.12
N THR A 31 11.81 -13.47 3.95
CA THR A 31 12.00 -12.54 2.85
C THR A 31 12.58 -13.27 1.66
N GLU A 32 11.85 -13.40 0.55
CA GLU A 32 12.48 -13.51 -0.78
C GLU A 32 11.75 -12.66 -1.82
N SER A 33 12.55 -11.82 -2.48
CA SER A 33 12.15 -10.89 -3.52
C SER A 33 12.22 -11.57 -4.88
N GLU A 34 11.07 -11.94 -5.46
CA GLU A 34 11.02 -12.35 -6.86
C GLU A 34 10.57 -11.20 -7.76
N HIS A 35 11.52 -10.76 -8.60
CA HIS A 35 11.32 -9.73 -9.60
C HIS A 35 10.68 -10.38 -10.85
N SER A 36 9.36 -10.28 -10.98
CA SER A 36 8.64 -10.73 -12.18
C SER A 36 8.63 -9.63 -13.24
N ASN A 37 9.51 -9.73 -14.24
CA ASN A 37 9.39 -8.94 -15.47
C ASN A 37 8.32 -9.58 -16.36
N HIS A 38 7.13 -8.99 -16.36
CA HIS A 38 6.02 -9.44 -17.19
C HIS A 38 5.89 -8.53 -18.42
N ASP A 39 6.59 -8.88 -19.50
CA ASP A 39 6.30 -8.35 -20.83
C ASP A 39 5.23 -9.25 -21.47
N THR A 40 3.98 -8.78 -21.50
CA THR A 40 2.92 -9.40 -22.31
C THR A 40 2.50 -8.44 -23.40
N GLU A 41 3.25 -8.47 -24.51
CA GLU A 41 2.70 -8.09 -25.79
C GLU A 41 2.03 -9.32 -26.40
N SER A 42 0.70 -9.34 -26.38
CA SER A 42 -0.09 -10.30 -27.16
C SER A 42 -1.12 -9.55 -27.99
N GLU A 43 -0.63 -8.87 -29.02
CA GLU A 43 -1.41 -8.49 -30.20
C GLU A 43 -1.77 -9.78 -30.95
N GLN A 44 -3.01 -10.28 -30.86
CA GLN A 44 -3.46 -11.38 -31.71
C GLN A 44 -4.40 -10.85 -32.79
N SER A 45 -3.82 -10.62 -33.96
CA SER A 45 -4.49 -10.27 -35.20
C SER A 45 -5.49 -11.37 -35.58
N GLY A 46 -6.72 -10.94 -35.89
CA GLY A 46 -7.77 -11.82 -36.36
C GLY A 46 -7.47 -12.31 -37.78
N ASN A 47 -7.50 -13.63 -37.96
CA ASN A 47 -7.68 -14.20 -39.30
C ASN A 47 -8.98 -14.99 -39.32
N SER A 48 -9.96 -14.46 -40.04
CA SER A 48 -11.19 -15.14 -40.38
C SER A 48 -10.91 -16.15 -41.48
N ASP A 49 -11.15 -17.43 -41.24
CA ASP A 49 -11.49 -18.35 -42.31
C ASP A 49 -12.71 -19.16 -41.89
N SER A 50 -13.77 -18.91 -42.64
CA SER A 50 -15.05 -19.57 -42.61
C SER A 50 -14.93 -20.96 -43.23
N ASP A 51 -15.34 -22.00 -42.51
CA ASP A 51 -16.09 -23.07 -43.17
C ASP A 51 -17.13 -23.68 -42.24
N ASN A 52 -18.33 -23.81 -42.78
CA ASN A 52 -19.57 -23.97 -42.04
C ASN A 52 -20.10 -25.39 -42.31
N THR A 53 -19.99 -26.30 -41.34
CA THR A 53 -20.75 -27.57 -41.38
C THR A 53 -21.36 -27.88 -40.01
N HIS A 54 -22.67 -27.70 -39.92
CA HIS A 54 -23.50 -28.21 -38.84
C HIS A 54 -23.47 -29.74 -38.82
N THR A 55 -22.96 -30.34 -37.74
CA THR A 55 -23.22 -31.75 -37.40
C THR A 55 -23.66 -31.87 -35.94
N PRO A 56 -24.76 -32.60 -35.64
CA PRO A 56 -25.31 -32.69 -34.31
C PRO A 56 -24.40 -33.49 -33.37
N ALA A 57 -24.30 -33.02 -32.13
CA ALA A 57 -23.52 -33.59 -31.05
C ALA A 57 -23.84 -35.07 -30.86
N SER A 58 -22.92 -35.94 -31.27
CA SER A 58 -22.92 -37.37 -30.96
C SER A 58 -21.62 -37.70 -30.22
N ASN A 59 -21.80 -38.20 -29.00
CA ASN A 59 -20.86 -38.75 -28.02
C ASN A 59 -19.51 -39.30 -28.55
N ASN A 60 -18.54 -38.43 -28.88
CA ASN A 60 -17.19 -38.83 -29.25
C ASN A 60 -16.10 -38.36 -28.26
N PHE A 61 -16.34 -38.51 -26.95
CA PHE A 61 -15.27 -38.36 -25.94
C PHE A 61 -14.33 -39.58 -25.87
N LEU A 62 -14.60 -40.66 -26.62
CA LEU A 62 -13.84 -41.91 -26.55
C LEU A 62 -12.57 -41.95 -27.41
N ASN A 63 -12.35 -40.97 -28.30
CA ASN A 63 -11.25 -41.03 -29.27
C ASN A 63 -10.20 -39.91 -29.14
N THR A 64 -10.25 -39.11 -28.07
CA THR A 64 -9.25 -38.06 -27.84
C THR A 64 -8.05 -38.66 -27.10
N PRO A 65 -6.85 -38.64 -27.69
CA PRO A 65 -5.67 -39.22 -27.06
C PRO A 65 -5.37 -38.51 -25.72
N CYS A 66 -5.22 -39.29 -24.65
CA CYS A 66 -4.93 -38.79 -23.30
C CYS A 66 -3.93 -39.69 -22.55
N TYR A 67 -3.15 -39.11 -21.64
CA TYR A 67 -2.36 -39.81 -20.62
C TYR A 67 -3.22 -40.00 -19.36
N VAL A 68 -3.01 -41.09 -18.63
CA VAL A 68 -3.74 -41.38 -17.37
C VAL A 68 -2.76 -41.51 -16.22
N GLY A 69 -2.93 -40.71 -15.18
CA GLY A 69 -2.18 -40.75 -13.93
C GLY A 69 -2.58 -41.95 -13.06
N LYS A 70 -1.76 -42.28 -12.06
CA LYS A 70 -2.00 -43.40 -11.13
C LYS A 70 -3.27 -43.22 -10.28
N ASP A 71 -3.68 -41.97 -10.08
CA ASP A 71 -4.91 -41.53 -9.41
C ASP A 71 -6.15 -41.55 -10.34
N GLY A 72 -5.98 -41.91 -11.61
CA GLY A 72 -7.03 -41.90 -12.62
C GLY A 72 -7.23 -40.55 -13.32
N THR A 73 -6.45 -39.52 -12.99
CA THR A 73 -6.52 -38.21 -13.64
C THR A 73 -6.11 -38.32 -15.12
N LYS A 74 -6.92 -37.78 -16.04
CA LYS A 74 -6.68 -37.84 -17.50
C LYS A 74 -6.18 -36.51 -18.05
N TRP A 75 -5.06 -36.55 -18.76
CA TRP A 75 -4.43 -35.40 -19.41
C TRP A 75 -4.52 -35.52 -20.92
N LEU A 76 -5.18 -34.59 -21.60
CA LEU A 76 -5.26 -34.58 -23.06
C LEU A 76 -3.86 -34.37 -23.67
N ILE A 77 -3.51 -35.16 -24.69
CA ILE A 77 -2.20 -35.05 -25.37
C ILE A 77 -2.12 -33.78 -26.21
N HIS A 78 -3.25 -33.35 -26.76
CA HIS A 78 -3.33 -32.16 -27.60
C HIS A 78 -4.12 -31.06 -26.89
N LYS A 79 -3.77 -29.80 -27.19
CA LYS A 79 -4.54 -28.66 -26.72
C LYS A 79 -6.01 -28.84 -27.12
N PRO A 80 -6.97 -28.63 -26.20
CA PRO A 80 -8.38 -28.69 -26.57
C PRO A 80 -8.66 -27.64 -27.64
N GLN A 81 -9.59 -27.94 -28.54
CA GLN A 81 -10.07 -26.97 -29.52
C GLN A 81 -10.63 -25.75 -28.78
N THR A 82 -10.22 -24.55 -29.19
CA THR A 82 -10.62 -23.30 -28.55
C THR A 82 -12.13 -23.14 -28.68
N THR A 83 -12.86 -23.41 -27.60
CA THR A 83 -14.29 -23.20 -27.50
C THR A 83 -14.56 -21.89 -26.77
N LYS A 84 -15.76 -21.35 -26.89
CA LYS A 84 -16.17 -20.16 -26.14
C LYS A 84 -15.97 -20.41 -24.65
N THR A 85 -15.20 -19.55 -23.97
CA THR A 85 -15.01 -19.60 -22.52
C THR A 85 -16.37 -19.69 -21.83
N ALA A 86 -16.54 -20.72 -20.98
CA ALA A 86 -17.76 -20.90 -20.22
C ALA A 86 -18.05 -19.62 -19.41
N ARG A 87 -19.33 -19.23 -19.28
CA ARG A 87 -19.71 -17.98 -18.59
C ARG A 87 -19.10 -17.87 -17.18
N GLN A 88 -18.97 -19.00 -16.48
CA GLN A 88 -18.37 -19.09 -15.15
C GLN A 88 -16.86 -18.84 -15.11
N ASN A 89 -16.16 -18.97 -16.25
CA ASN A 89 -14.71 -18.75 -16.38
C ASN A 89 -14.39 -17.37 -16.97
N ILE A 90 -15.39 -16.51 -17.21
CA ILE A 90 -15.18 -15.14 -17.66
C ILE A 90 -14.85 -14.31 -16.42
N ILE A 91 -13.58 -13.90 -16.30
CA ILE A 91 -13.16 -12.91 -15.31
C ILE A 91 -13.79 -11.57 -15.70
N THR A 92 -14.84 -11.16 -14.98
CA THR A 92 -15.58 -9.92 -15.24
C THR A 92 -14.96 -8.71 -14.56
N LYS A 93 -14.24 -8.92 -13.46
CA LYS A 93 -13.54 -7.88 -12.72
C LYS A 93 -12.05 -8.02 -12.97
N LEU A 94 -11.53 -7.18 -13.87
CA LEU A 94 -10.10 -7.07 -14.11
C LEU A 94 -9.41 -6.49 -12.86
N PRO A 95 -8.20 -6.97 -12.51
CA PRO A 95 -7.41 -6.35 -11.47
C PRO A 95 -7.06 -4.92 -11.87
N GLY A 96 -7.21 -3.97 -10.95
CA GLY A 96 -6.96 -2.57 -11.24
C GLY A 96 -7.31 -1.63 -10.09
N VAL A 97 -6.83 -0.39 -10.23
CA VAL A 97 -7.03 0.67 -9.25
C VAL A 97 -8.50 1.09 -9.24
N LYS A 98 -9.12 1.11 -8.05
CA LYS A 98 -10.55 1.39 -7.86
C LYS A 98 -10.82 2.80 -7.36
N GLY A 99 -12.05 3.28 -7.57
CA GLY A 99 -12.57 4.48 -6.91
C GLY A 99 -11.76 5.75 -7.16
N ALA A 100 -11.53 6.53 -6.10
CA ALA A 100 -10.81 7.81 -6.16
C ALA A 100 -9.37 7.67 -6.69
N ALA A 101 -8.74 6.52 -6.42
CA ALA A 101 -7.37 6.23 -6.83
C ALA A 101 -7.19 6.15 -8.35
N LYS A 102 -8.26 5.89 -9.11
CA LYS A 102 -8.24 5.89 -10.59
C LYS A 102 -7.93 7.27 -11.19
N ASN A 103 -8.25 8.34 -10.46
CA ASN A 103 -8.09 9.72 -10.93
C ASN A 103 -6.78 10.37 -10.46
N SER A 104 -5.99 9.72 -9.61
CA SER A 104 -4.72 10.23 -9.12
C SER A 104 -3.64 10.10 -10.20
N LYS A 105 -3.12 11.24 -10.67
CA LYS A 105 -2.18 11.30 -11.79
C LYS A 105 -0.74 11.54 -11.35
N THR A 106 -0.55 12.19 -10.20
CA THR A 106 0.78 12.48 -9.66
C THR A 106 1.12 11.55 -8.51
N ILE A 107 2.41 11.39 -8.24
CA ILE A 107 2.89 10.61 -7.08
C ILE A 107 2.30 11.16 -5.78
N LEU A 108 2.19 12.49 -5.65
CA LEU A 108 1.61 13.13 -4.48
C LEU A 108 0.11 12.84 -4.36
N ASP A 109 -0.64 12.88 -5.46
CA ASP A 109 -2.07 12.54 -5.45
C ASP A 109 -2.30 11.09 -5.04
N CYS A 110 -1.41 10.18 -5.46
CA CYS A 110 -1.45 8.79 -5.03
C CYS A 110 -1.14 8.66 -3.54
N TRP A 111 -0.11 9.37 -3.05
CA TRP A 111 0.27 9.36 -1.65
C TRP A 111 -0.84 9.87 -0.73
N LYS A 112 -1.52 10.94 -1.14
CA LYS A 112 -2.65 11.54 -0.40
C LYS A 112 -3.87 10.63 -0.24
N ILE A 113 -3.99 9.56 -1.02
CA ILE A 113 -5.03 8.55 -0.82
C ILE A 113 -4.80 7.81 0.50
N PHE A 114 -3.55 7.51 0.82
CA PHE A 114 -3.15 6.79 2.04
C PHE A 114 -2.99 7.75 3.22
N PHE A 115 -2.46 8.94 2.95
CA PHE A 115 -2.21 9.97 3.96
C PHE A 115 -2.93 11.28 3.58
N PRO A 116 -4.26 11.33 3.75
CA PRO A 116 -5.02 12.52 3.44
C PRO A 116 -4.70 13.66 4.41
N ASP A 117 -4.90 14.90 3.94
CA ASP A 117 -4.46 16.10 4.67
C ASP A 117 -5.07 16.18 6.09
N ASN A 118 -6.30 15.69 6.30
CA ASN A 118 -6.93 15.65 7.63
C ASN A 118 -6.20 14.73 8.62
N ILE A 119 -5.62 13.62 8.17
CA ILE A 119 -4.83 12.73 9.01
C ILE A 119 -3.52 13.39 9.40
N ILE A 120 -2.88 14.10 8.47
CA ILE A 120 -1.65 14.86 8.78
C ILE A 120 -1.93 15.99 9.77
N ILE A 121 -3.03 16.72 9.59
CA ILE A 121 -3.47 17.75 10.55
C ILE A 121 -3.70 17.13 11.93
N TYR A 122 -4.35 15.97 11.99
CA TYR A 122 -4.56 15.27 13.26
C TYR A 122 -3.25 14.83 13.93
N ILE A 123 -2.28 14.35 13.15
CA ILE A 123 -0.93 14.01 13.64
C ILE A 123 -0.23 15.26 14.18
N VAL A 124 -0.34 16.40 13.51
CA VAL A 124 0.22 17.69 13.97
C VAL A 124 -0.37 18.06 15.32
N GLU A 125 -1.69 17.98 15.48
CA GLU A 125 -2.38 18.28 16.74
C GLU A 125 -1.90 17.38 17.88
N CYS A 126 -1.90 16.07 17.67
CA CYS A 126 -1.46 15.09 18.67
C CYS A 126 0.02 15.26 19.03
N THR A 127 0.87 15.53 18.04
CA THR A 127 2.31 15.75 18.21
C THR A 127 2.56 17.04 18.99
N ASN A 128 1.80 18.10 18.72
CA ASN A 128 1.90 19.36 19.47
C ASN A 128 1.52 19.22 20.95
N GLN A 129 0.54 18.37 21.28
CA GLN A 129 0.24 18.04 22.67
C GLN A 129 1.45 17.41 23.37
N GLN A 130 2.16 16.49 22.69
CA GLN A 130 3.36 15.85 23.23
C GLN A 130 4.55 16.83 23.32
N LEU A 131 4.75 17.68 22.31
CA LEU A 131 5.79 18.71 22.32
C LEU A 131 5.62 19.65 23.52
N ASN A 132 4.39 20.05 23.83
CA ASN A 132 4.09 20.89 24.99
C ASN A 132 4.48 20.23 26.33
N LEU A 133 4.40 18.91 26.43
CA LEU A 133 4.79 18.17 27.64
C LEU A 133 6.30 18.06 27.79
N ILE A 134 7.00 17.69 26.72
CA ILE A 134 8.46 17.54 26.79
C ILE A 134 9.17 18.90 26.82
N ARG A 135 8.49 19.99 26.46
CA ARG A 135 9.01 21.36 26.48
C ARG A 135 9.61 21.77 27.82
N SER A 136 9.07 21.26 28.94
CA SER A 136 9.59 21.53 30.29
C SER A 136 11.01 20.99 30.50
N ASN A 137 11.43 19.99 29.73
CA ASN A 137 12.78 19.41 29.80
C ASN A 137 13.84 20.29 29.10
N TYR A 138 13.43 21.32 28.36
CA TYR A 138 14.34 22.18 27.61
C TYR A 138 14.58 23.51 28.33
N THR A 139 15.85 23.90 28.46
CA THR A 139 16.26 25.11 29.19
C THR A 139 15.61 26.39 28.64
N ARG A 140 15.44 26.50 27.32
CA ARG A 140 14.82 27.68 26.68
C ARG A 140 13.37 27.44 26.27
N GLY A 141 12.73 26.40 26.79
CA GLY A 141 11.32 26.07 26.57
C GLY A 141 10.95 26.02 25.08
N GLU A 142 10.04 26.89 24.66
CA GLU A 142 9.51 26.94 23.29
C GLU A 142 10.56 27.23 22.22
N ARG A 143 11.66 27.92 22.56
CA ARG A 143 12.73 28.18 21.56
C ARG A 143 13.45 26.90 21.15
N ASP A 144 13.66 25.98 22.10
CA ASP A 144 14.33 24.72 21.83
C ASP A 144 13.34 23.61 21.42
N CYS A 145 12.07 23.72 21.85
CA CYS A 145 11.01 22.78 21.52
C CYS A 145 9.75 23.53 21.00
N PRO A 146 9.84 24.12 19.78
CA PRO A 146 8.70 24.80 19.16
C PRO A 146 7.62 23.81 18.72
N PRO A 147 6.36 24.26 18.55
CA PRO A 147 5.32 23.43 17.96
C PRO A 147 5.68 23.06 16.52
N THR A 148 5.10 21.97 16.02
CA THR A 148 5.19 21.54 14.62
C THR A 148 3.99 22.03 13.81
N ASN A 149 4.15 22.05 12.49
CA ASN A 149 3.09 22.36 11.54
C ASN A 149 2.95 21.27 10.48
N PHE A 150 1.96 21.43 9.59
CA PHE A 150 1.65 20.49 8.51
C PHE A 150 2.86 20.23 7.60
N GLU A 151 3.52 21.29 7.12
CA GLU A 151 4.66 21.18 6.22
C GLU A 151 5.87 20.52 6.88
N GLU A 152 6.10 20.80 8.16
CA GLU A 152 7.20 20.18 8.92
C GLU A 152 6.99 18.68 9.12
N ILE A 153 5.75 18.23 9.35
CA ILE A 153 5.44 16.79 9.42
C ILE A 153 5.60 16.11 8.06
N LEU A 154 5.19 16.77 6.97
CA LEU A 154 5.44 16.24 5.62
C LEU A 154 6.94 16.16 5.31
N ALA A 155 7.71 17.19 5.67
CA ALA A 155 9.16 17.20 5.53
C ALA A 155 9.82 16.08 6.35
N PHE A 156 9.34 15.86 7.59
CA PHE A 156 9.77 14.75 8.43
C PHE A 156 9.51 13.38 7.78
N PHE A 157 8.32 13.15 7.23
CA PHE A 157 8.01 11.91 6.48
C PHE A 157 8.87 11.76 5.22
N GLY A 158 9.13 12.86 4.51
CA GLY A 158 10.06 12.87 3.38
C GLY A 158 11.45 12.35 3.77
N LEU A 159 11.97 12.79 4.92
CA LEU A 159 13.26 12.31 5.43
C LEU A 159 13.23 10.81 5.80
N LEU A 160 12.11 10.31 6.36
CA LEU A 160 11.96 8.89 6.65
C LEU A 160 11.95 8.05 5.37
N TYR A 161 11.20 8.46 4.34
CA TYR A 161 11.20 7.77 3.05
C TYR A 161 12.58 7.77 2.42
N LEU A 162 13.29 8.89 2.50
CA LEU A 162 14.59 9.03 1.90
C LEU A 162 15.67 8.22 2.64
N ALA A 163 15.58 8.10 3.97
CA ALA A 163 16.38 7.16 4.73
C ALA A 163 16.13 5.69 4.29
N GLY A 164 14.87 5.33 4.02
CA GLY A 164 14.49 4.03 3.46
C GLY A 164 15.09 3.79 2.08
N VAL A 165 14.96 4.74 1.16
CA VAL A 165 15.55 4.67 -0.20
C VAL A 165 17.07 4.51 -0.15
N LYS A 166 17.72 5.15 0.82
CA LYS A 166 19.17 5.04 1.04
C LYS A 166 19.59 3.79 1.82
N LYS A 167 18.65 2.90 2.17
CA LYS A 167 18.88 1.70 2.99
C LYS A 167 19.59 2.02 4.33
N ALA A 168 19.34 3.21 4.87
CA ALA A 168 20.03 3.73 6.05
C ALA A 168 19.30 3.40 7.37
N GLN A 169 18.48 2.36 7.40
CA GLN A 169 17.63 2.00 8.55
C GLN A 169 18.43 1.65 9.82
N HIS A 170 19.66 1.13 9.64
CA HIS A 170 20.56 0.79 10.75
C HIS A 170 21.72 1.76 10.88
N LEU A 171 21.71 2.85 10.11
CA LEU A 171 22.76 3.84 10.16
C LEU A 171 22.56 4.77 11.35
N ASN A 172 23.65 5.18 11.97
CA ASN A 172 23.54 6.24 12.96
C ASN A 172 23.11 7.53 12.25
N THR A 173 22.14 8.23 12.85
CA THR A 173 21.73 9.58 12.43
C THR A 173 22.90 10.58 12.37
N ASP A 174 24.03 10.34 13.06
CA ASP A 174 25.26 11.12 12.87
C ASP A 174 25.77 11.08 11.43
N GLU A 175 25.72 9.90 10.79
CA GLU A 175 26.20 9.73 9.42
C GLU A 175 25.24 10.38 8.41
N LEU A 176 23.94 10.35 8.69
CA LEU A 176 22.92 10.98 7.83
C LEU A 176 22.97 12.51 7.87
N TRP A 177 23.53 13.10 8.91
CA TRP A 177 23.67 14.57 9.08
C TRP A 177 25.14 15.02 9.12
N SER A 178 26.07 14.19 8.66
CA SER A 178 27.49 14.54 8.64
C SER A 178 27.79 15.73 7.72
N THR A 179 28.78 16.55 8.10
CA THR A 179 29.24 17.70 7.32
C THR A 179 30.55 17.44 6.56
N ASP A 180 31.07 16.23 6.63
CA ASP A 180 32.32 15.81 5.97
C ASP A 180 32.17 15.53 4.46
N GLY A 181 31.00 15.81 3.89
CA GLY A 181 30.69 15.59 2.48
C GLY A 181 30.24 14.17 2.15
N THR A 182 30.17 13.27 3.13
CA THR A 182 29.69 11.89 2.93
C THR A 182 28.18 11.76 3.05
N ALA A 183 27.55 12.64 3.84
CA ALA A 183 26.12 12.64 4.04
C ALA A 183 25.37 13.30 2.87
N PRO A 184 24.18 12.80 2.52
CA PRO A 184 23.34 13.49 1.56
C PRO A 184 22.83 14.84 2.08
N GLU A 185 23.00 15.89 1.29
CA GLU A 185 22.69 17.29 1.68
C GLU A 185 21.22 17.50 2.07
N PHE A 186 20.30 16.71 1.53
CA PHE A 186 18.87 16.89 1.78
C PHE A 186 18.46 16.69 3.24
N PHE A 187 19.18 15.89 4.04
CA PHE A 187 18.85 15.68 5.45
C PHE A 187 19.04 16.97 6.25
N SER A 188 20.23 17.56 6.14
CA SER A 188 20.58 18.80 6.84
C SER A 188 19.87 20.02 6.24
N ALA A 189 19.63 20.04 4.92
CA ALA A 189 18.90 21.11 4.25
C ALA A 189 17.41 21.14 4.62
N THR A 190 16.81 19.99 4.95
CA THR A 190 15.38 19.92 5.29
C THR A 190 15.11 20.27 6.74
N MET A 191 15.87 19.69 7.68
CA MET A 191 15.81 20.08 9.09
C MET A 191 17.08 19.69 9.85
N SER A 192 17.37 20.40 10.94
CA SER A 192 18.51 20.05 11.80
C SER A 192 18.36 18.65 12.41
N LYS A 193 19.48 17.94 12.61
CA LYS A 193 19.52 16.65 13.33
C LYS A 193 18.80 16.74 14.68
N ARG A 194 19.04 17.81 15.44
CA ARG A 194 18.40 18.06 16.73
C ARG A 194 16.87 18.09 16.61
N ARG A 195 16.35 18.83 15.64
CA ARG A 195 14.90 18.93 15.41
C ARG A 195 14.30 17.60 14.96
N PHE A 196 14.98 16.87 14.08
CA PHE A 196 14.56 15.52 13.68
C PHE A 196 14.40 14.61 14.90
N HIS A 197 15.39 14.55 15.80
CA HIS A 197 15.29 13.78 17.05
C HIS A 197 14.15 14.26 17.97
N THR A 198 13.94 15.56 18.10
CA THR A 198 12.79 16.09 18.84
C THR A 198 11.47 15.61 18.26
N LEU A 199 11.31 15.58 16.93
CA LEU A 199 10.10 15.09 16.27
C LEU A 199 9.94 13.57 16.41
N VAL A 200 11.02 12.79 16.27
CA VAL A 200 10.99 11.33 16.52
C VAL A 200 10.48 11.02 17.94
N GLN A 201 10.93 11.78 18.94
CA GLN A 201 10.48 11.59 20.32
C GLN A 201 9.01 12.00 20.52
N ALA A 202 8.56 13.05 19.80
CA ALA A 202 7.28 13.69 20.03
C ALA A 202 6.14 13.20 19.13
N ILE A 203 6.40 12.52 18.02
CA ILE A 203 5.37 12.10 17.05
C ILE A 203 4.26 11.28 17.73
N ARG A 204 3.00 11.67 17.54
CA ARG A 204 1.83 10.96 18.08
C ARG A 204 0.72 10.88 17.05
N PHE A 205 -0.08 9.83 17.16
CA PHE A 205 -1.20 9.50 16.27
C PHE A 205 -2.53 9.40 17.03
N ASP A 206 -2.56 9.93 18.25
CA ASP A 206 -3.67 9.75 19.17
C ASP A 206 -3.80 10.95 20.10
N ASP A 207 -5.04 11.43 20.29
CA ASP A 207 -5.36 12.51 21.20
C ASP A 207 -5.20 12.04 22.65
N ARG A 208 -4.28 12.67 23.36
CA ARG A 208 -3.98 12.33 24.76
C ARG A 208 -5.18 12.52 25.68
N ASN A 209 -6.01 13.52 25.41
CA ASN A 209 -7.13 13.87 26.30
C ASN A 209 -8.25 12.82 26.24
N SER A 210 -8.45 12.21 25.07
CA SER A 210 -9.42 11.12 24.87
C SER A 210 -9.07 9.79 25.56
N ARG A 211 -7.81 9.61 26.00
CA ARG A 211 -7.32 8.31 26.49
C ARG A 211 -8.03 7.80 27.73
N LEU A 212 -8.39 8.71 28.64
CA LEU A 212 -9.07 8.33 29.88
C LEU A 212 -10.52 7.90 29.63
N GLU A 213 -11.15 8.44 28.60
CA GLU A 213 -12.53 8.12 28.23
C GLU A 213 -12.57 6.75 27.53
N ARG A 214 -11.71 6.50 26.54
CA ARG A 214 -11.62 5.21 25.84
C ARG A 214 -11.22 4.02 26.72
N LYS A 215 -10.68 4.26 27.91
CA LYS A 215 -10.35 3.20 28.88
C LYS A 215 -11.58 2.72 29.68
N LYS A 216 -12.67 3.48 29.65
CA LYS A 216 -13.91 3.14 30.37
C LYS A 216 -14.81 2.18 29.58
N ASP A 217 -14.59 2.07 28.28
CA ASP A 217 -15.24 1.11 27.38
C ASP A 217 -14.45 -0.22 27.35
#